data_AF-A0A7J9EI33-F1
#
_entry.id   AF-A0A7J9EI33-F1
#
_cell.length_a   1.000
_cell.length_b   1.000
_cell.length_c   1.000
_cell.angle_alpha   90.00
_cell.angle_beta   90.00
_cell.angle_gamma   90.00
#
_symmetry.space_group_name_H-M   'P 1'
#
loop_
_entity.id
_entity.type
_entity.pdbx_description
1 polymer ?
#
loop_
_entity_poly.entity_id
_entity_poly.type
_entity_poly.pdbx_seq_one_letter_code
_entity_poly.pdbx_strand_id
1 'polypeptide(L)'
;MSNAWNQTCRMKRLVVGPMTTPEYNEWWVRRINGNILEPNHENSQSIEEHLQVVPFELEIIKQDFERRNAELEKKIEQMEEEKMKLRLDADVQKLEAERLRKGKAKGGGGSR
;
A
#
# COMPACT_ATOMS: atom_id res chain seq x y z
N MET A 1 30.84 4.01 -6.97
CA MET A 1 29.52 3.73 -6.35
C MET A 1 28.33 4.29 -7.13
N SER A 2 28.51 4.97 -8.25
CA SER A 2 27.44 5.68 -8.99
C SER A 2 26.60 4.81 -9.95
N ASN A 3 26.97 3.54 -10.15
CA ASN A 3 26.32 2.69 -11.16
C ASN A 3 25.02 2.05 -10.66
N ALA A 4 24.98 1.64 -9.38
CA ALA A 4 23.78 1.07 -8.76
C ALA A 4 22.64 2.12 -8.62
N TRP A 5 22.99 3.37 -8.30
CA TRP A 5 22.02 4.47 -8.20
C TRP A 5 21.35 4.79 -9.54
N ASN A 6 22.14 4.82 -10.62
CA ASN A 6 21.62 5.00 -11.98
C ASN A 6 20.74 3.83 -12.43
N GLN A 7 20.96 2.61 -11.91
CA GLN A 7 20.16 1.44 -12.26
C GLN A 7 18.80 1.43 -11.56
N THR A 8 18.75 1.77 -10.27
CA THR A 8 17.48 1.89 -9.50
C THR A 8 16.59 3.04 -10.02
N CYS A 9 17.20 4.16 -10.43
CA CYS A 9 16.44 5.30 -10.98
C CYS A 9 15.93 5.05 -12.40
N ARG A 10 16.54 4.14 -13.18
CA ARG A 10 16.10 3.81 -14.54
C ARG A 10 14.93 2.81 -14.58
N MET A 11 14.80 1.91 -13.60
CA MET A 11 13.67 0.97 -13.53
C MET A 11 12.31 1.67 -13.30
N LYS A 12 12.29 2.89 -12.74
CA LYS A 12 11.05 3.69 -12.60
C LYS A 12 10.52 4.28 -13.92
N ARG A 13 11.21 4.09 -15.05
CA ARG A 13 10.81 4.64 -16.37
C ARG A 13 10.08 3.62 -17.27
N LEU A 14 9.84 2.40 -16.83
CA LEU A 14 9.17 1.39 -17.65
C LEU A 14 7.80 1.00 -17.05
N VAL A 15 6.77 1.46 -17.75
CA VAL A 15 5.35 1.05 -17.68
C VAL A 15 4.57 1.59 -16.48
N VAL A 16 4.38 2.90 -16.44
CA VAL A 16 3.07 3.44 -16.03
C VAL A 16 2.31 3.67 -17.33
N GLY A 17 1.29 2.84 -17.59
CA GLY A 17 0.39 2.97 -18.73
C GLY A 17 -0.38 4.31 -18.70
N PRO A 18 -1.23 4.58 -19.71
CA PRO A 18 -1.80 5.88 -20.04
C PRO A 18 -2.92 6.29 -19.06
N MET A 19 -2.59 6.42 -17.78
CA MET A 19 -3.43 6.96 -16.72
C MET A 19 -2.96 8.33 -16.24
N THR A 20 -1.90 8.87 -16.84
CA THR A 20 -1.61 10.29 -16.77
C THR A 20 -2.50 11.00 -17.78
N THR A 21 -3.62 11.49 -17.26
CA THR A 21 -4.40 12.55 -17.88
C THR A 21 -3.46 13.58 -18.52
N PRO A 22 -3.71 14.04 -19.76
CA PRO A 22 -2.84 15.02 -20.43
C PRO A 22 -2.53 16.25 -19.57
N GLU A 23 -3.45 16.59 -18.66
CA GLU A 23 -3.32 17.60 -17.61
C GLU A 23 -2.12 17.34 -16.67
N TYR A 24 -1.80 16.09 -16.33
CA TYR A 24 -0.63 15.75 -15.51
C TYR A 24 0.68 15.99 -16.25
N ASN A 25 0.73 15.67 -17.55
CA ASN A 25 1.92 15.93 -18.37
C ASN A 25 2.13 17.43 -18.58
N GLU A 26 1.06 18.20 -18.84
CA GLU A 26 1.14 19.66 -18.94
C GLU A 26 1.54 20.30 -17.60
N TRP A 27 0.97 19.83 -16.48
CA TRP A 27 1.36 20.26 -15.14
C TRP A 27 2.84 19.97 -14.85
N TRP A 28 3.34 18.80 -15.26
CA TRP A 28 4.74 18.40 -15.07
C TRP A 28 5.70 19.22 -15.95
N VAL A 29 5.36 19.44 -17.23
CA VAL A 29 6.16 20.28 -18.15
C VAL A 29 6.18 21.74 -17.67
N ARG A 30 5.06 22.27 -17.15
CA ARG A 30 4.99 23.59 -16.51
C ARG A 30 5.91 23.69 -15.29
N ARG A 31 5.96 22.67 -14.44
CA ARG A 31 6.86 22.65 -13.27
C ARG A 31 8.34 22.58 -13.68
N ILE A 32 8.69 21.77 -14.66
CA ILE A 32 10.08 21.69 -15.13
C ILE A 32 10.54 23.00 -15.76
N ASN A 33 9.70 23.63 -16.58
CA ASN A 33 10.05 24.92 -17.20
C ASN A 33 9.96 26.10 -16.20
N GLY A 34 9.10 26.03 -15.19
CA GLY A 34 8.96 27.04 -14.13
C GLY A 34 10.04 27.00 -13.04
N ASN A 35 10.84 25.92 -12.99
CA ASN A 35 12.01 25.83 -12.11
C ASN A 35 13.26 26.52 -12.70
N ILE A 36 13.21 26.96 -13.96
CA ILE A 36 14.08 28.03 -14.42
C ILE A 36 13.49 29.29 -13.80
N LEU A 37 13.91 29.59 -12.58
CA LEU A 37 13.61 30.84 -11.92
C LEU A 37 14.20 31.95 -12.80
N GLU A 38 13.39 32.50 -13.69
CA GLU A 38 13.59 33.87 -14.12
C GLU A 38 13.68 34.69 -12.82
N PRO A 39 14.78 35.43 -12.58
CA PRO A 39 15.03 36.11 -11.31
C PRO A 39 14.10 37.32 -11.22
N ASN A 40 12.80 37.07 -11.04
CA ASN A 40 11.79 38.09 -10.87
C ASN A 40 11.97 38.68 -9.47
N HIS A 41 12.50 39.91 -9.49
CA HIS A 41 12.98 40.73 -8.39
C HIS A 41 11.90 41.21 -7.39
N GLU A 42 10.67 40.66 -7.37
CA GLU A 42 9.57 41.30 -6.61
C GLU A 42 8.79 40.41 -5.64
N ASN A 43 9.09 39.11 -5.54
CA ASN A 43 8.44 38.22 -4.54
C ASN A 43 9.47 37.67 -3.55
N SER A 44 10.18 38.54 -2.87
CA SER A 44 11.18 38.20 -1.84
C SER A 44 10.56 37.66 -0.55
N GLN A 45 9.66 36.66 -0.64
CA GLN A 45 9.61 35.66 0.41
C GLN A 45 10.96 34.94 0.31
N SER A 46 11.78 35.09 1.35
CA SER A 46 13.15 34.60 1.31
C SER A 46 13.11 33.09 1.03
N ILE A 47 14.13 32.59 0.31
CA ILE A 47 14.30 31.14 0.09
C ILE A 47 14.19 30.36 1.42
N GLU A 48 14.56 31.00 2.54
CA GLU A 48 14.44 30.48 3.89
C GLU A 48 13.00 30.29 4.36
N GLU A 49 12.06 31.17 4.00
CA GLU A 49 10.62 31.03 4.31
C GLU A 49 10.00 29.86 3.53
N HIS A 50 10.32 29.73 2.24
CA HIS A 50 9.91 28.57 1.44
C HIS A 50 10.55 27.26 1.95
N LEU A 51 11.82 27.30 2.36
CA LEU A 51 12.51 26.17 2.98
C LEU A 51 12.09 25.91 4.43
N GLN A 52 11.29 26.76 5.08
CA GLN A 52 10.68 26.47 6.40
C GLN A 52 9.28 25.86 6.25
N VAL A 53 8.50 26.31 5.26
CA VAL A 53 7.18 25.75 4.96
C VAL A 53 7.30 24.32 4.37
N VAL A 54 8.28 24.08 3.49
CA VAL A 54 8.49 22.75 2.87
C VAL A 54 8.80 21.63 3.89
N PRO A 55 9.68 21.82 4.90
CA PRO A 55 9.86 20.86 5.98
C PRO A 55 8.59 20.59 6.78
N PHE A 56 7.75 21.60 7.02
CA PHE A 56 6.53 21.45 7.79
C PHE A 56 5.48 20.60 7.04
N GLU A 57 5.29 20.83 5.74
CA GLU A 57 4.41 20.00 4.92
C GLU A 57 4.89 18.54 4.86
N LEU A 58 6.21 18.32 4.76
CA LEU A 58 6.79 16.97 4.78
C LEU A 58 6.63 16.29 6.14
N GLU A 59 6.72 17.04 7.24
CA GLU A 59 6.50 16.52 8.58
C GLU A 59 5.05 16.07 8.78
N ILE A 60 4.07 16.84 8.28
CA ILE A 60 2.65 16.45 8.29
C ILE A 60 2.43 15.17 7.46
N ILE A 61 2.97 15.11 6.25
CA ILE A 61 2.83 13.94 5.37
C ILE A 61 3.46 12.70 6.02
N LYS A 62 4.59 12.86 6.71
CA LYS A 62 5.25 11.78 7.45
C LYS A 62 4.37 11.26 8.58
N GLN A 63 3.81 12.14 9.40
CA GLN A 63 2.91 11.76 10.50
C GLN A 63 1.65 11.04 9.98
N ASP A 64 1.06 11.52 8.89
CA ASP A 64 -0.10 10.88 8.27
C ASP A 64 0.24 9.51 7.68
N PHE A 65 1.45 9.35 7.13
CA PHE A 65 1.93 8.06 6.66
C PHE A 65 2.11 7.06 7.81
N GLU A 66 2.74 7.50 8.92
CA GLU A 66 2.89 6.68 10.13
C GLU A 66 1.54 6.25 10.70
N ARG A 67 0.57 7.16 10.77
CA ARG A 67 -0.80 6.86 11.21
C ARG A 67 -1.48 5.81 10.34
N ARG A 68 -1.43 5.98 9.01
CA ARG A 68 -2.03 5.02 8.07
C ARG A 68 -1.36 3.66 8.13
N ASN A 69 -0.05 3.61 8.34
CA ASN A 69 0.65 2.34 8.54
C ASN A 69 0.17 1.61 9.81
N ALA A 70 0.04 2.31 10.94
CA ALA A 70 -0.47 1.72 12.17
C ALA A 70 -1.91 1.18 12.01
N GLU A 71 -2.78 1.90 11.30
CA GLU A 71 -4.12 1.42 10.97
C GLU A 71 -4.12 0.17 10.09
N LEU A 72 -3.20 0.10 9.13
CA LEU A 72 -3.05 -1.07 8.25
C LEU A 72 -2.49 -2.28 9.00
N GLU A 73 -1.50 -2.10 9.87
CA GLU A 73 -0.96 -3.17 10.72
C GLU A 73 -2.06 -3.79 11.59
N LYS A 74 -2.89 -2.96 12.24
CA LYS A 74 -4.02 -3.44 13.03
C LYS A 74 -5.03 -4.25 12.20
N LYS A 75 -5.33 -3.81 10.97
CA LYS A 75 -6.22 -4.55 10.06
C LYS A 75 -5.62 -5.88 9.63
N ILE A 76 -4.31 -5.94 9.40
CA ILE A 76 -3.60 -7.18 9.07
C ILE A 76 -3.72 -8.17 10.23
N GLU A 77 -3.42 -7.73 11.45
CA GLU A 77 -3.53 -8.55 12.66
C GLU A 77 -4.95 -9.13 12.84
N GLN A 78 -5.97 -8.28 12.71
CA GLN A 78 -7.37 -8.73 12.79
C GLN A 78 -7.69 -9.79 11.71
N MET A 79 -7.27 -9.58 10.47
CA MET A 79 -7.49 -10.55 9.40
C MET A 79 -6.77 -11.88 9.64
N GLU A 80 -5.57 -11.85 10.24
CA GLU A 80 -4.84 -13.07 10.60
C GLU A 80 -5.56 -13.85 11.71
N GLU A 81 -6.12 -13.17 12.71
CA GLU A 81 -6.93 -13.78 13.76
C GLU A 81 -8.21 -14.41 13.18
N GLU A 82 -8.96 -13.67 12.36
CA GLU A 82 -10.18 -14.17 11.70
C GLU A 82 -9.88 -15.39 10.82
N LYS A 83 -8.77 -15.37 10.08
CA LYS A 83 -8.31 -16.50 9.27
C LYS A 83 -7.98 -17.73 10.13
N MET A 84 -7.34 -17.54 11.28
CA MET A 84 -7.05 -18.63 12.21
C MET A 84 -8.34 -19.25 12.75
N LYS A 85 -9.32 -18.42 13.15
CA LYS A 85 -10.63 -18.89 13.61
C LYS A 85 -11.35 -19.71 12.55
N LEU A 86 -11.44 -19.20 11.31
CA LEU A 86 -12.12 -19.91 10.22
C LEU A 86 -11.45 -21.25 9.89
N ARG A 87 -10.13 -21.36 10.03
CA ARG A 87 -9.42 -22.64 9.86
C ARG A 87 -9.83 -23.65 10.92
N LEU A 88 -9.92 -23.23 12.19
CA LEU A 88 -10.37 -24.10 13.27
C LEU A 88 -11.81 -24.58 13.04
N ASP A 89 -12.71 -23.68 12.63
CA ASP A 89 -14.10 -24.03 12.34
C ASP A 89 -14.20 -25.05 11.19
N ALA A 90 -13.40 -24.88 10.14
CA ALA A 90 -13.33 -25.82 9.03
C ALA A 90 -12.82 -27.21 9.46
N ASP A 91 -11.81 -27.27 10.33
CA ASP A 91 -11.29 -28.53 10.87
C ASP A 91 -12.32 -29.24 11.76
N VAL A 92 -13.07 -28.50 12.58
CA VAL A 92 -14.18 -29.05 13.39
C VAL A 92 -15.26 -29.64 12.50
N GLN A 93 -15.74 -28.89 11.50
CA GLN A 93 -16.75 -29.39 10.55
C GLN A 93 -16.28 -30.65 9.82
N LYS A 94 -14.99 -30.69 9.44
CA LYS A 94 -14.39 -31.86 8.79
C LYS A 94 -14.39 -33.09 9.70
N LEU A 95 -14.03 -32.91 10.98
CA LEU A 95 -14.05 -33.99 11.99
C LEU A 95 -15.47 -34.50 12.25
N GLU A 96 -16.45 -33.60 12.35
CA GLU A 96 -17.86 -33.99 12.50
C GLU A 96 -18.38 -34.79 11.31
N ALA A 97 -18.08 -34.34 10.09
CA ALA A 97 -18.44 -35.06 8.86
C ALA A 97 -17.79 -36.45 8.79
N GLU A 98 -16.53 -36.58 9.21
CA GLU A 98 -15.85 -37.88 9.27
C GLU A 98 -16.49 -38.83 10.29
N ARG A 99 -16.83 -38.33 11.49
CA ARG A 99 -17.54 -39.11 12.53
C ARG A 99 -18.90 -39.59 12.04
N LEU A 100 -19.67 -38.72 11.37
CA LEU A 100 -20.96 -39.08 10.79
C LEU A 100 -20.82 -40.18 9.73
N ARG A 101 -19.80 -40.10 8.86
CA ARG A 101 -19.51 -41.15 7.87
C ARG A 101 -19.15 -42.49 8.52
N LYS A 102 -18.27 -42.48 9.53
CA LYS A 102 -17.89 -43.69 10.27
C LYS A 102 -19.06 -44.30 11.05
N GLY A 103 -19.95 -43.47 11.61
CA GLY A 103 -21.17 -43.93 12.29
C GLY A 103 -22.15 -44.63 11.34
N LYS A 104 -22.39 -44.07 10.16
CA LYS A 104 -23.24 -44.68 9.12
C LYS A 104 -22.67 -46.01 8.60
N ALA A 105 -21.36 -46.12 8.46
CA ALA A 105 -20.70 -47.36 8.02
C ALA A 105 -20.79 -48.50 9.05
N LYS A 106 -20.87 -48.19 10.36
CA LYS A 106 -21.02 -49.19 11.43
C LYS A 106 -22.47 -49.58 11.72
N GLY A 107 -23.45 -48.71 11.46
CA GLY A 107 -24.88 -48.99 11.68
C GLY A 107 -25.60 -49.64 10.49
N GLY A 108 -25.04 -49.56 9.28
CA GLY A 108 -25.69 -50.06 8.05
C GLY A 108 -25.44 -51.53 7.70
N GLY A 109 -24.66 -52.27 8.50
CA GLY A 109 -24.28 -53.67 8.22
C GLY A 109 -25.29 -54.74 8.65
N GLY A 110 -26.46 -54.36 9.17
CA GLY A 110 -27.45 -55.28 9.74
C GLY A 110 -28.85 -55.07 9.18
N SER A 111 -29.03 -55.18 7.86
CA SER A 111 -30.34 -55.45 7.24
C SER A 111 -30.18 -55.88 5.79
N ARG A 112 -29.86 -57.16 5.60
CA ARG A 112 -30.49 -58.07 4.62
C ARG A 112 -29.87 -59.45 4.71
#